data_AF-A0A5E5P6Y1-F1
#
_entry.id   AF-A0A5E5P6Y1-F1
#
_cell.length_a   1.000
_cell.length_b   1.000
_cell.length_c   1.000
_cell.angle_alpha   90.00
_cell.angle_beta   90.00
_cell.angle_gamma   90.00
#
_symmetry.space_group_name_H-M   'P 1'
#
loop_
_entity.id
_entity.type
_entity.pdbx_description
1 polymer ?
#
loop_
_entity_poly.entity_id
_entity_poly.type
_entity_poly.pdbx_seq_one_letter_code
_entity_poly.pdbx_strand_id
1 'polypeptide(L)'
;MQELYGCIYMNIGERLKAERERLKLSQTAFGEIGGMGKTTVISWERGSAYPNAAFLEAAAQFGVDVSYVITGMRIENVASTPMELAYLRNCRALPTREAKQAGLDGLVALRKAYGIKLGEEEDK
;
A
#
# COMPACT_ATOMS: atom_id res chain seq x y z
N MET A 1 21.46 -9.93 -11.60
CA MET A 1 20.98 -9.49 -12.94
C MET A 1 19.58 -10.01 -13.28
N GLN A 2 19.15 -11.21 -12.85
CA GLN A 2 17.76 -11.68 -13.02
C GLN A 2 16.75 -11.05 -12.05
N GLU A 3 17.16 -10.70 -10.83
CA GLU A 3 16.26 -10.09 -9.81
C GLU A 3 15.84 -8.65 -10.14
N LEU A 4 16.63 -7.92 -10.94
CA LEU A 4 16.34 -6.52 -11.30
C LEU A 4 15.21 -6.39 -12.35
N TYR A 5 15.04 -7.41 -13.20
CA TYR A 5 14.00 -7.41 -14.25
C TYR A 5 12.62 -7.82 -13.74
N GLY A 6 12.55 -8.61 -12.66
CA GLY A 6 11.28 -9.01 -12.04
C GLY A 6 10.51 -7.83 -11.43
N CYS A 7 11.22 -6.80 -10.97
CA CYS A 7 10.63 -5.58 -10.41
C CYS A 7 10.11 -4.62 -11.51
N ILE A 8 10.74 -4.61 -12.69
CA ILE A 8 10.43 -3.64 -13.76
C ILE A 8 9.27 -4.10 -14.67
N TYR A 9 8.96 -5.40 -14.70
CA TYR A 9 7.93 -5.97 -15.60
C TYR A 9 6.65 -6.47 -14.94
N MET A 10 6.48 -6.24 -13.63
CA MET A 10 5.30 -6.73 -12.92
C MET A 10 4.06 -5.94 -13.36
N ASN A 11 3.06 -6.58 -13.95
CA ASN A 11 1.84 -5.90 -14.43
C ASN A 11 0.86 -5.58 -13.29
N ILE A 12 -0.19 -4.79 -13.57
CA ILE A 12 -1.20 -4.40 -12.57
C ILE A 12 -1.81 -5.62 -11.86
N GLY A 13 -2.10 -6.68 -12.61
CA GLY A 13 -2.69 -7.92 -12.08
C GLY A 13 -1.78 -8.64 -11.09
N GLU A 14 -0.51 -8.74 -11.41
CA GLU A 14 0.49 -9.33 -10.53
C GLU A 14 0.66 -8.51 -9.25
N ARG A 15 0.66 -7.17 -9.35
CA ARG A 15 0.74 -6.29 -8.17
C ARG A 15 -0.52 -6.37 -7.31
N LEU A 16 -1.69 -6.48 -7.93
CA LEU A 16 -2.96 -6.71 -7.24
C LEU A 16 -2.93 -8.05 -6.48
N LYS A 17 -2.42 -9.11 -7.13
CA LYS A 17 -2.21 -10.42 -6.52
C LYS A 17 -1.27 -10.34 -5.31
N ALA A 18 -0.16 -9.63 -5.45
CA ALA A 18 0.80 -9.44 -4.38
C ALA A 18 0.19 -8.73 -3.16
N GLU A 19 -0.66 -7.72 -3.39
CA GLU A 19 -1.41 -7.07 -2.30
C GLU A 19 -2.43 -7.99 -1.64
N ARG A 20 -3.18 -8.78 -2.41
CA ARG A 20 -4.09 -9.78 -1.86
C ARG A 20 -3.35 -10.78 -0.97
N GLU A 21 -2.21 -11.29 -1.44
CA GLU A 21 -1.39 -12.26 -0.72
C GLU A 21 -0.74 -11.67 0.53
N ARG A 22 -0.30 -10.40 0.48
CA ARG A 22 0.18 -9.66 1.66
C ARG A 22 -0.89 -9.56 2.74
N LEU A 23 -2.15 -9.38 2.35
CA LEU A 23 -3.31 -9.34 3.27
C LEU A 23 -3.81 -10.74 3.66
N LYS A 24 -3.20 -11.82 3.15
CA LYS A 24 -3.58 -13.22 3.40
C LYS A 24 -5.03 -13.54 3.02
N LEU A 25 -5.55 -12.91 1.97
CA LEU A 25 -6.92 -13.10 1.50
C LEU A 25 -6.98 -14.15 0.38
N SER A 26 -8.05 -14.95 0.38
CA SER A 26 -8.40 -15.79 -0.77
C SER A 26 -8.94 -14.94 -1.91
N GLN A 27 -8.91 -15.44 -3.15
CA GLN A 27 -9.48 -14.72 -4.30
C GLN A 27 -10.98 -14.44 -4.14
N THR A 28 -11.71 -15.34 -3.46
CA THR A 28 -13.13 -15.14 -3.14
C THR A 28 -13.30 -13.98 -2.16
N ALA A 29 -12.62 -14.04 -1.01
CA ALA A 29 -12.71 -13.00 0.02
C ALA A 29 -12.25 -11.63 -0.50
N PHE A 30 -11.26 -11.61 -1.40
CA PHE A 30 -10.77 -10.39 -2.02
C PHE A 30 -11.78 -9.78 -2.99
N GLY A 31 -12.49 -10.61 -3.77
CA GLY A 31 -13.55 -10.15 -4.65
C GLY A 31 -14.74 -9.58 -3.89
N GLU A 32 -15.11 -10.22 -2.77
CA GLU A 32 -16.23 -9.81 -1.91
C GLU A 32 -16.10 -8.36 -1.40
N ILE A 33 -14.88 -7.84 -1.22
CA ILE A 33 -14.62 -6.45 -0.82
C ILE A 33 -15.32 -5.44 -1.74
N GLY A 34 -15.36 -5.72 -3.04
CA GLY A 34 -16.00 -4.85 -4.04
C GLY A 34 -17.21 -5.49 -4.72
N GLY A 35 -17.81 -6.54 -4.13
CA GLY A 35 -18.95 -7.25 -4.73
C GLY A 35 -18.61 -8.00 -6.02
N MET A 36 -17.36 -8.44 -6.18
CA MET A 36 -16.84 -9.10 -7.37
C MET A 36 -16.71 -10.60 -7.15
N GLY A 37 -17.00 -11.38 -8.19
CA GLY A 37 -16.83 -12.83 -8.14
C GLY A 37 -15.36 -13.26 -8.20
N LYS A 38 -15.05 -14.46 -7.65
CA LYS A 38 -13.72 -15.08 -7.71
C LYS A 38 -13.12 -15.08 -9.13
N THR A 39 -13.91 -15.44 -10.15
CA THR A 39 -13.45 -15.51 -11.55
C THR A 39 -12.98 -14.16 -12.08
N THR A 40 -13.61 -13.07 -11.65
CA THR A 40 -13.22 -11.69 -11.99
C THR A 40 -11.84 -11.38 -11.40
N VAL A 41 -11.62 -11.69 -10.13
CA VAL A 41 -10.31 -11.53 -9.48
C VAL A 41 -9.24 -12.34 -10.19
N ILE A 42 -9.52 -13.61 -10.53
CA ILE A 42 -8.58 -14.43 -11.32
C ILE A 42 -8.30 -13.75 -12.67
N SER A 43 -9.30 -13.18 -13.36
CA SER A 43 -9.08 -12.47 -14.63
C SER A 43 -8.10 -11.30 -14.48
N TRP A 44 -8.25 -10.53 -13.41
CA TRP A 44 -7.35 -9.43 -13.11
C TRP A 44 -5.93 -9.90 -12.82
N GLU A 45 -5.78 -10.90 -11.95
CA GLU A 45 -4.46 -11.44 -11.58
C GLU A 45 -3.72 -12.12 -12.74
N ARG A 46 -4.46 -12.61 -13.74
CA ARG A 46 -3.92 -13.14 -15.00
C ARG A 46 -3.50 -12.06 -16.00
N GLY A 47 -3.87 -10.80 -15.75
CA GLY A 47 -3.69 -9.71 -16.69
C GLY A 47 -4.65 -9.72 -17.89
N SER A 48 -5.71 -10.55 -17.86
CA SER A 48 -6.72 -10.60 -18.94
C SER A 48 -7.79 -9.52 -18.82
N ALA A 49 -7.89 -8.85 -17.67
CA ALA A 49 -8.71 -7.67 -17.43
C ALA A 49 -8.08 -6.80 -16.33
N TYR A 50 -8.68 -5.65 -16.03
CA TYR A 50 -8.19 -4.74 -14.99
C TYR A 50 -9.28 -4.47 -13.93
N PRO A 51 -8.90 -4.29 -12.65
CA PRO A 51 -9.83 -3.83 -11.62
C PRO A 51 -10.33 -2.42 -11.95
N ASN A 52 -11.61 -2.17 -11.68
CA ASN A 52 -12.18 -0.83 -11.86
C ASN A 52 -11.89 0.06 -10.64
N ALA A 53 -12.09 1.37 -10.81
CA ALA A 53 -11.82 2.35 -9.75
C ALA A 53 -12.67 2.12 -8.49
N ALA A 54 -13.94 1.69 -8.64
CA ALA A 54 -14.82 1.41 -7.51
C ALA A 54 -14.32 0.22 -6.65
N PHE A 55 -13.80 -0.83 -7.30
CA PHE A 55 -13.15 -1.94 -6.60
C PHE A 55 -11.90 -1.46 -5.87
N LEU A 56 -11.05 -0.65 -6.51
CA LEU A 56 -9.82 -0.14 -5.90
C LEU A 56 -10.12 0.78 -4.70
N GLU A 57 -11.16 1.60 -4.78
CA GLU A 57 -11.66 2.42 -3.66
C GLU A 57 -12.06 1.54 -2.48
N ALA A 58 -12.89 0.51 -2.71
CA ALA A 58 -13.28 -0.41 -1.65
C ALA A 58 -12.06 -1.17 -1.08
N ALA A 59 -11.19 -1.67 -1.95
CA ALA A 59 -9.98 -2.39 -1.57
C ALA A 59 -9.01 -1.53 -0.73
N ALA A 60 -8.90 -0.23 -1.00
CA ALA A 60 -8.09 0.71 -0.22
C ALA A 60 -8.55 0.76 1.25
N GLN A 61 -9.85 0.68 1.52
CA GLN A 61 -10.40 0.67 2.88
C GLN A 61 -10.00 -0.60 3.66
N PHE A 62 -9.71 -1.69 2.94
CA PHE A 62 -9.22 -2.96 3.49
C PHE A 62 -7.68 -3.05 3.52
N GLY A 63 -6.99 -1.94 3.26
CA GLY A 63 -5.55 -1.84 3.41
C GLY A 63 -4.75 -2.27 2.18
N VAL A 64 -5.37 -2.39 1.00
CA VAL A 64 -4.65 -2.52 -0.27
C VAL A 64 -3.93 -1.22 -0.59
N ASP A 65 -2.64 -1.30 -0.93
CA ASP A 65 -1.89 -0.18 -1.46
C ASP A 65 -2.22 0.04 -2.94
N VAL A 66 -3.27 0.83 -3.19
CA VAL A 66 -3.73 1.16 -4.55
C VAL A 66 -2.66 1.91 -5.34
N SER A 67 -1.85 2.74 -4.67
CA SER A 67 -0.76 3.46 -5.32
C SER A 67 0.25 2.47 -5.88
N TYR A 68 0.66 1.47 -5.10
CA TYR A 68 1.52 0.39 -5.58
C TYR A 68 0.88 -0.41 -6.72
N VAL A 69 -0.40 -0.78 -6.60
CA VAL A 69 -1.11 -1.52 -7.66
C VAL A 69 -1.08 -0.78 -8.99
N ILE A 70 -1.30 0.54 -8.99
CA ILE A 70 -1.32 1.36 -10.21
C ILE A 70 0.10 1.66 -10.70
N THR A 71 0.99 2.10 -9.82
CA THR A 71 2.29 2.69 -10.20
C THR A 71 3.45 1.70 -10.24
N GLY A 72 3.32 0.56 -9.56
CA GLY A 72 4.44 -0.36 -9.36
C GLY A 72 5.42 0.04 -8.27
N MET A 73 5.33 1.26 -7.74
CA MET A 73 6.19 1.73 -6.67
C MET A 73 5.50 1.48 -5.32
N ARG A 74 6.10 0.62 -4.49
CA ARG A 74 5.71 0.57 -3.09
C ARG A 74 6.15 1.87 -2.45
N ILE A 75 5.20 2.73 -2.14
CA ILE A 75 5.48 3.80 -1.20
C ILE A 75 5.60 3.07 0.13
N GLU A 76 6.80 3.05 0.72
CA GLU A 76 6.93 2.51 2.07
C GLU A 76 5.90 3.22 2.95
N ASN A 77 4.91 2.47 3.44
CA ASN A 77 3.93 3.03 4.33
C ASN A 77 4.70 3.57 5.53
N VAL A 78 4.71 4.90 5.66
CA VAL A 78 5.44 5.60 6.72
C VAL A 78 4.87 5.24 8.10
N ALA A 79 3.72 4.58 8.15
CA ALA A 79 3.18 3.95 9.35
C ALA A 79 3.20 2.42 9.24
N SER A 80 4.13 1.82 9.97
CA SER A 80 4.32 0.39 10.17
C SER A 80 3.55 -0.14 11.39
N THR A 81 2.97 0.74 12.22
CA THR A 81 2.20 0.38 13.41
C THR A 81 0.79 1.02 13.45
N PRO A 82 -0.19 0.42 14.16
CA PRO A 82 -1.50 1.05 14.38
C PRO A 82 -1.43 2.43 15.02
N MET A 83 -0.42 2.66 15.87
CA MET A 83 -0.19 3.95 16.50
C MET A 83 0.31 5.00 15.50
N GLU A 84 1.25 4.63 14.63
CA GLU A 84 1.71 5.52 13.56
C GLU A 84 0.58 5.83 12.55
N LEU A 85 -0.32 4.87 12.29
CA LEU A 85 -1.51 5.10 11.46
C LEU A 85 -2.48 6.10 12.11
N ALA A 86 -2.78 5.92 13.40
CA ALA A 86 -3.63 6.86 14.15
C ALA A 86 -3.02 8.26 14.20
N TYR A 87 -1.70 8.33 14.36
CA TYR A 87 -0.95 9.56 14.38
C TYR A 87 -0.93 10.27 13.02
N LEU A 88 -0.63 9.56 11.92
CA LEU A 88 -0.68 10.10 10.55
C LEU A 88 -2.06 10.61 10.16
N ARG A 89 -3.13 9.93 10.60
CA ARG A 89 -4.52 10.40 10.39
C ARG A 89 -4.73 11.79 11.00
N ASN A 90 -4.24 12.01 12.22
CA ASN A 90 -4.33 13.31 12.90
C ASN A 90 -3.48 14.37 12.19
N CYS A 91 -2.28 14.03 11.74
CA CYS A 91 -1.38 14.97 11.08
C CYS A 91 -1.88 15.42 9.70
N ARG A 92 -2.59 14.56 8.95
CA ARG A 92 -3.17 14.90 7.64
C ARG A 92 -4.24 15.99 7.71
N ALA A 93 -4.93 16.12 8.84
CA ALA A 93 -5.94 17.14 9.08
C ALA A 93 -5.35 18.50 9.53
N LEU A 94 -4.03 18.60 9.74
CA LEU A 94 -3.41 19.83 10.24
C LEU A 94 -3.36 20.91 9.14
N PRO A 95 -3.76 22.16 9.46
CA PRO A 95 -3.98 23.19 8.46
C PRO A 95 -2.70 23.85 7.93
N THR A 96 -1.62 23.84 8.71
CA THR A 96 -0.38 24.58 8.40
C THR A 96 0.79 23.65 8.05
N ARG A 97 1.75 24.19 7.29
CA ARG A 97 2.97 23.48 6.92
C ARG A 97 3.81 23.13 8.15
N GLU A 98 3.86 24.05 9.11
CA GLU A 98 4.57 23.90 10.38
C GLU A 98 3.97 22.77 11.22
N ALA A 99 2.63 22.69 11.30
CA ALA A 99 1.95 21.64 12.04
C ALA A 99 2.13 20.26 11.38
N LYS A 100 2.12 20.22 10.04
CA LYS A 100 2.46 18.99 9.29
C LYS A 100 3.90 18.55 9.52
N GLN A 101 4.85 19.49 9.60
CA GLN A 101 6.25 19.19 9.89
C GLN A 101 6.43 18.63 11.31
N ALA A 102 5.82 19.25 12.33
CA ALA A 102 5.83 18.73 13.69
C ALA A 102 5.21 17.32 13.79
N GLY A 103 4.20 17.06 12.96
CA GLY A 103 3.66 15.71 12.74
C GLY A 103 4.72 14.74 12.21
N LEU A 104 5.41 15.10 11.13
CA LEU A 104 6.46 14.25 10.58
C LEU A 104 7.58 13.95 11.60
N ASP A 105 8.00 14.97 12.36
CA ASP A 105 9.05 14.85 13.37
C ASP A 105 8.64 13.89 14.50
N GLY A 106 7.37 13.91 14.93
CA GLY A 106 6.87 12.98 15.93
C GLY A 106 6.79 11.54 15.43
N LEU A 107 6.50 11.33 14.14
CA LEU A 107 6.54 10.01 13.52
C LEU A 107 7.97 9.44 13.48
N VAL A 108 8.96 10.29 13.14
CA VAL A 108 10.38 9.93 13.18
C VAL A 108 10.82 9.56 14.60
N ALA A 109 10.39 10.32 15.61
CA ALA A 109 10.68 10.03 17.01
C ALA A 109 10.06 8.70 17.48
N LEU A 110 8.81 8.42 17.08
CA LEU A 110 8.16 7.13 17.36
C LEU A 110 8.95 5.97 16.74
N ARG A 111 9.30 6.05 15.45
CA ARG A 111 10.09 5.02 14.79
C ARG A 111 11.39 4.71 15.52
N LYS A 112 12.11 5.76 15.94
CA LYS A 112 13.35 5.62 16.72
C LYS A 112 13.12 4.93 18.06
N ALA A 113 12.07 5.31 18.80
CA ALA A 113 11.74 4.72 20.10
C ALA A 113 11.39 3.23 20.01
N TYR A 114 10.77 2.81 18.90
CA TYR A 114 10.38 1.41 18.66
C TYR A 114 11.44 0.60 17.88
N GLY A 115 12.62 1.17 17.59
CA GLY A 115 13.69 0.47 16.86
C GLY A 115 13.34 0.17 15.40
N ILE A 116 12.39 0.90 14.81
CA ILE A 116 12.00 0.76 13.42
C ILE A 116 13.03 1.52 12.57
N LYS A 117 13.71 0.81 11.65
CA LYS A 117 14.63 1.44 10.70
C LYS A 117 13.85 2.41 9.82
N LEU A 118 14.26 3.66 9.78
CA LEU A 118 13.92 4.57 8.70
C LEU A 118 14.70 4.08 7.47
N GLY A 119 14.01 3.90 6.33
CA GLY A 119 14.65 3.49 5.08
C GLY A 119 15.90 4.32 4.82
N GLU A 120 16.94 3.66 4.31
CA GLU A 120 18.30 4.18 4.20
C GLU A 120 18.31 5.63 3.69
N GLU A 121 18.88 6.54 4.48
CA GLU A 121 19.41 7.78 3.93
C GLU A 121 20.44 7.34 2.90
N GLU A 122 20.14 7.50 1.60
CA GLU A 122 21.16 7.45 0.56
C GLU A 122 22.19 8.53 0.90
N ASP A 123 23.25 8.11 1.59
CA ASP A 123 24.49 8.85 1.75
C ASP A 123 24.98 9.22 0.35
N LYS A 124 25.10 10.53 0.14
CA LYS A 124 25.53 11.17 -1.12
C LYS A 124 26.94 10.78 -1.53
#